data_AF-A0A7C7P3L0-F1
#
_entry.id   AF-A0A7C7P3L0-F1
#
_cell.length_a   1.000
_cell.length_b   1.000
_cell.length_c   1.000
_cell.angle_alpha   90.00
_cell.angle_beta   90.00
_cell.angle_gamma   90.00
#
_symmetry.space_group_name_H-M   'P 1'
#
loop_
_entity.id
_entity.type
_entity.pdbx_description
1 polymer ?
#
loop_
_entity_poly.entity_id
_entity_poly.type
_entity_poly.pdbx_seq_one_letter_code
_entity_poly.pdbx_strand_id
1 'polypeptide(L)' 'MNLSEYILNDIKPLSNTDKISDLQLLFNQLTYSHIPIKNQDGVYIGCVSENDAHCFKSTEVISDITYSVEGFYVR' A
#
# COMPACT_ATOMS: atom_id res chain seq x y z
N MET A 1 -9.89 13.35 22.84
CA MET A 1 -10.12 12.92 21.45
C MET A 1 -9.08 11.87 21.16
N ASN A 2 -9.48 10.61 21.00
CA ASN A 2 -8.53 9.52 20.76
C ASN A 2 -8.29 9.42 19.25
N LEU A 3 -7.04 9.54 18.80
CA LEU A 3 -6.70 9.48 17.37
C LEU A 3 -7.19 8.17 16.72
N SER A 4 -7.22 7.08 17.48
CA SER A 4 -7.73 5.77 17.06
C SER A 4 -9.17 5.80 16.55
N GLU A 5 -10.00 6.73 17.03
CA GLU A 5 -11.39 6.90 16.60
C GLU A 5 -11.51 7.51 15.19
N TYR A 6 -10.40 8.03 14.65
CA TYR A 6 -10.32 8.66 13.32
C TYR A 6 -9.51 7.83 12.32
N ILE A 7 -8.99 6.67 12.73
CA ILE A 7 -8.25 5.76 11.84
C ILE A 7 -9.25 4.87 11.10
N LEU A 8 -9.19 4.93 9.77
CA LEU A 8 -9.94 4.02 8.90
C LEU A 8 -9.25 2.65 8.90
N ASN A 9 -9.99 1.60 9.28
CA ASN A 9 -9.50 0.22 9.36
C ASN A 9 -10.11 -0.68 8.27
N ASP A 10 -10.60 -0.07 7.19
CA ASP A 10 -11.37 -0.75 6.15
C ASP A 10 -10.48 -1.57 5.18
N ILE A 11 -9.16 -1.41 5.27
CA ILE A 11 -8.18 -2.14 4.44
C ILE A 11 -7.15 -2.86 5.29
N LYS A 12 -6.72 -4.02 4.78
CA LYS A 12 -5.54 -4.72 5.29
C LYS A 12 -4.32 -4.29 4.49
N PRO A 13 -3.16 -4.09 5.14
CA PRO A 13 -1.91 -3.85 4.43
C PRO A 13 -1.55 -5.05 3.53
N LEU A 14 -1.08 -4.76 2.33
CA LEU A 14 -0.57 -5.77 1.40
C LEU A 14 0.83 -6.22 1.82
N SER A 15 1.14 -7.48 1.56
CA SER A 15 2.50 -8.02 1.72
C SER A 15 3.38 -7.54 0.58
N ASN A 16 4.66 -7.31 0.84
CA ASN A 16 5.65 -7.06 -0.21
C ASN A 16 5.78 -8.22 -1.22
N THR A 17 5.30 -9.41 -0.89
CA THR A 17 5.24 -10.56 -1.79
C THR A 17 4.01 -10.61 -2.68
N ASP A 18 3.01 -9.76 -2.42
CA ASP A 18 1.76 -9.75 -3.19
C ASP A 18 2.00 -9.15 -4.58
N LYS A 19 1.08 -9.43 -5.50
CA LYS A 19 1.20 -8.93 -6.87
C LYS A 19 0.74 -7.49 -6.96
N ILE A 20 1.32 -6.77 -7.91
CA ILE A 20 0.88 -5.41 -8.25
C ILE A 20 -0.58 -5.41 -8.73
N SER A 21 -1.07 -6.51 -9.33
CA SER A 21 -2.49 -6.66 -9.66
C SER A 21 -3.43 -6.49 -8.46
N ASP A 22 -3.03 -6.97 -7.28
CA ASP A 22 -3.85 -6.90 -6.07
C ASP A 22 -3.93 -5.45 -5.57
N LEU A 23 -2.81 -4.73 -5.69
CA LEU A 23 -2.68 -3.33 -5.36
C LEU A 23 -3.51 -2.44 -6.30
N GLN A 24 -3.45 -2.69 -7.61
CA GLN A 24 -4.29 -2.02 -8.62
C GLN A 24 -5.78 -2.31 -8.41
N LEU A 25 -6.14 -3.55 -8.04
CA LEU A 25 -7.52 -3.92 -7.76
C LEU A 25 -8.08 -3.14 -6.55
N LEU A 26 -7.28 -2.97 -5.49
CA LEU A 26 -7.69 -2.20 -4.32
C LEU A 26 -7.94 -0.72 -4.66
N PHE A 27 -7.07 -0.08 -5.45
CA PHE A 27 -7.30 1.29 -5.91
C PHE A 27 -8.56 1.44 -6.77
N ASN A 28 -8.87 0.44 -7.60
CA ASN A 28 -10.12 0.46 -8.38
C ASN A 28 -11.38 0.31 -7.51
N GLN A 29 -11.27 -0.28 -6.32
CA GLN A 29 -12.39 -0.55 -5.42
C GLN A 29 -12.58 0.54 -4.36
N LEU A 30 -11.53 1.32 -4.08
CA LEU A 30 -11.45 2.20 -2.92
C LEU A 30 -10.85 3.54 -3.32
N THR A 31 -11.35 4.63 -2.74
CA THR A 31 -10.87 5.99 -3.03
C THR A 31 -9.67 6.38 -2.16
N TYR A 32 -8.82 5.42 -1.77
CA TYR A 32 -7.61 5.70 -1.00
C TYR A 32 -6.48 6.10 -1.94
N SER A 33 -5.73 7.12 -1.59
CA SER A 33 -4.58 7.55 -2.39
C SER A 33 -3.32 6.73 -2.15
N HIS A 34 -3.24 6.04 -1.00
CA HIS A 34 -2.07 5.27 -0.58
C HIS A 34 -2.50 3.97 0.08
N ILE A 35 -1.81 2.88 -0.24
CA ILE A 35 -2.03 1.56 0.37
C ILE A 35 -0.79 1.18 1.18
N PRO A 36 -0.94 0.83 2.47
CA PRO A 36 0.18 0.42 3.31
C PRO A 36 0.69 -0.97 2.93
N ILE A 37 2.01 -1.11 2.95
CA ILE A 37 2.75 -2.35 2.67
C ILE A 37 3.44 -2.83 3.94
N LYS A 38 3.38 -4.13 4.16
CA LYS A 38 4.10 -4.84 5.23
C LYS A 38 5.05 -5.88 4.65
N ASN A 39 6.06 -6.24 5.42
CA ASN A 39 6.89 -7.39 5.12
C ASN A 39 6.22 -8.70 5.59
N GLN A 40 6.89 -9.83 5.33
CA GLN A 40 6.46 -11.16 5.76
C GLN A 40 6.32 -11.30 7.29
N ASP A 41 7.11 -10.56 8.06
CA ASP A 41 7.05 -10.54 9.53
C ASP A 41 5.91 -9.66 10.09
N GLY A 42 5.11 -9.03 9.22
CA GLY A 42 4.02 -8.15 9.61
C GLY A 42 4.43 -6.72 9.98
N VAL A 43 5.70 -6.35 9.73
CA VAL A 43 6.24 -5.01 9.97
C VAL A 43 5.89 -4.09 8.82
N TYR A 44 5.36 -2.91 9.13
CA TYR A 44 5.11 -1.85 8.15
C TYR A 44 6.42 -1.34 7.55
N ILE A 45 6.50 -1.29 6.21
CA ILE A 45 7.69 -0.83 5.49
C ILE A 45 7.46 0.45 4.69
N GLY A 46 6.21 0.86 4.49
CA GLY A 46 5.85 2.07 3.76
C GLY A 46 4.49 1.95 3.09
N CYS A 47 4.18 2.89 2.21
CA CYS A 47 2.98 2.91 1.40
C CYS A 47 3.34 3.06 -0.08
N VAL A 48 2.45 2.60 -0.96
CA VAL A 48 2.52 2.85 -2.41
C VAL A 48 1.39 3.78 -2.79
N SER A 49 1.68 4.77 -3.63
CA SER A 49 0.68 5.70 -4.15
C SER A 49 -0.12 5.10 -5.32
N GLU A 50 -1.37 5.52 -5.48
CA GLU A 50 -2.20 5.16 -6.63
C GLU A 50 -1.51 5.51 -7.96
N ASN A 51 -0.84 6.67 -7.99
CA ASN A 51 -0.18 7.15 -9.19
C ASN A 51 0.98 6.24 -9.62
N ASP A 52 1.78 5.76 -8.66
CA ASP A 52 2.87 4.81 -8.94
C ASP A 52 2.31 3.45 -9.34
N ALA A 53 1.27 2.98 -8.64
CA ALA A 53 0.60 1.70 -8.91
C ALA A 53 0.17 1.53 -10.37
N HIS A 54 -0.31 2.62 -11.00
CA HIS A 54 -0.73 2.61 -12.39
C HIS A 54 0.43 2.52 -13.40
N CYS A 55 1.65 2.88 -12.99
CA CYS A 55 2.84 2.80 -13.84
C CYS A 55 3.47 1.41 -13.86
N PHE A 56 3.16 0.54 -12.90
CA PHE A 56 3.79 -0.77 -12.78
C PHE A 56 3.04 -1.89 -13.50
N LYS A 57 3.76 -2.96 -13.83
CA LYS A 57 3.14 -4.12 -14.49
C LYS A 57 2.43 -4.98 -13.46
N SER A 58 1.18 -5.32 -13.72
CA SER A 58 0.34 -6.14 -12.83
C SER A 58 0.93 -7.54 -12.54
N THR A 59 1.87 -8.02 -13.35
CA THR A 59 2.54 -9.32 -13.20
C THR A 59 3.71 -9.31 -12.21
N GLU A 60 4.26 -8.14 -11.90
CA GLU A 60 5.37 -7.97 -10.96
C GLU A 60 4.87 -8.07 -9.51
N VAL A 61 5.79 -8.29 -8.58
CA VAL A 61 5.48 -8.29 -7.13
C VAL A 61 5.86 -6.95 -6.51
N ILE A 62 5.26 -6.63 -5.37
CA ILE A 62 5.54 -5.35 -4.68
C ILE A 62 7.01 -5.24 -4.26
N SER A 63 7.68 -6.37 -4.02
CA SER A 63 9.13 -6.40 -3.73
C SER A 63 9.98 -5.90 -4.89
N ASP A 64 9.52 -6.02 -6.14
CA ASP A 64 10.23 -5.53 -7.32
C ASP A 64 10.20 -4.00 -7.40
N ILE A 65 9.21 -3.37 -6.76
CA ILE A 65 9.01 -1.91 -6.73
C ILE A 65 9.30 -1.31 -5.34
N THR A 66 10.17 -1.95 -4.54
CA THR A 66 10.48 -1.50 -3.17
C THR A 66 10.99 -0.04 -3.14
N TYR A 67 11.58 0.44 -4.23
CA TYR A 67 12.03 1.84 -4.37
C TYR A 67 10.89 2.87 -4.42
N SER A 68 9.65 2.44 -4.69
CA SER A 68 8.44 3.27 -4.69
C SER A 68 7.59 3.06 -3.43
N VAL A 69 8.07 2.25 -2.48
CA VAL A 69 7.45 2.10 -1.17
C VAL A 69 8.03 3.18 -0.26
N GLU A 70 7.23 4.20 0.05
CA GLU A 70 7.67 5.37 0.82
C GLU A 70 7.01 5.44 2.19
N GLY A 71 7.75 5.92 3.19
CA GLY A 71 7.18 6.16 4.52
C GLY A 71 6.16 7.29 4.50
N PHE A 72 5.01 7.09 5.13
CA PHE A 72 4.03 8.15 5.32
C PHE A 72 4.45 9.07 6.47
N TYR A 73 4.61 10.37 6.21
CA TYR A 73 4.85 11.38 7.24
C TYR A 73 4.00 12.63 6.97
N VAL A 74 3.49 13.23 8.05
CA VAL A 74 2.77 14.51 8.03
C VAL A 74 3.57 15.48 8.89
N ARG A 75 3.91 16.65 8.36
CA ARG A 75 4.64 17.72 9.04
C ARG A 75 3.71 18.80 9.58
#